data_AF-A0A6N7RMZ3-F1
#
_entry.id   AF-A0A6N7RMZ3-F1
#
_cell.length_a   1.000
_cell.length_b   1.000
_cell.length_c   1.000
_cell.angle_alpha   90.00
_cell.angle_beta   90.00
_cell.angle_gamma   90.00
#
_symmetry.space_group_name_H-M   'P 1'
#
loop_
_entity.id
_entity.type
_entity.pdbx_description
1 polymer ?
#
loop_
_entity_poly.entity_id
_entity_poly.type
_entity_poly.pdbx_seq_one_letter_code
_entity_poly.pdbx_strand_id
1 'polypeptide(L)'
;MDETMVGEQTRYIAAYLLHDAAANVEGYITNYDAAELQGAEDAGMVILAEYSDKSRERVKASDVREPKPTANGIELVKAEDVDELMEAVIDVFDALAAELFSPVLSVSSVSATAVSGGPDTAGEASAARTFAAALAALKSIVYEGAAIR
;
A
#
# COMPACT_ATOMS: atom_id res chain seq x y z
N MET A 1 -34.65 29.52 -13.68
CA MET A 1 -33.32 29.71 -13.06
C MET A 1 -33.35 28.82 -11.84
N ASP A 2 -32.90 27.57 -12.01
CA ASP A 2 -32.90 26.56 -10.97
C ASP A 2 -31.44 26.47 -10.49
N GLU A 3 -31.18 27.01 -9.30
CA GLU A 3 -29.90 26.87 -8.62
C GLU A 3 -29.78 25.41 -8.19
N THR A 4 -29.10 24.61 -9.02
CA THR A 4 -28.68 23.26 -8.64
C THR A 4 -27.77 23.34 -7.42
N MET A 5 -28.34 22.92 -6.29
CA MET A 5 -27.70 22.48 -5.06
C MET A 5 -26.27 21.99 -5.31
N VAL A 6 -25.28 22.87 -5.10
CA VAL A 6 -23.89 22.45 -4.94
C VAL A 6 -23.87 21.70 -3.62
N GLY A 7 -23.84 20.36 -3.71
CA GLY A 7 -23.72 19.50 -2.54
C GLY A 7 -22.59 20.03 -1.66
N GLU A 8 -22.89 20.22 -0.37
CA GLU A 8 -21.96 20.69 0.63
C GLU A 8 -20.75 19.74 0.61
N GLN A 9 -19.68 20.14 -0.08
CA GLN A 9 -18.43 19.38 -0.12
C GLN A 9 -17.98 19.27 1.33
N THR A 10 -18.03 18.06 1.89
CA THR A 10 -17.64 17.83 3.28
C THR A 10 -16.19 18.29 3.43
N ARG A 11 -15.93 19.24 4.33
CA ARG A 11 -14.59 19.76 4.58
C ARG A 11 -13.79 18.68 5.32
N TYR A 12 -12.74 18.16 4.71
CA TYR A 12 -11.83 17.18 5.30
C TYR A 12 -10.38 17.63 5.13
N ILE A 13 -9.49 17.13 5.98
CA ILE A 13 -8.05 17.38 5.85
C ILE A 13 -7.55 16.56 4.67
N ALA A 14 -7.00 17.23 3.66
CA ALA A 14 -6.48 16.60 2.45
C ALA A 14 -4.98 16.26 2.57
N ALA A 15 -4.22 17.10 3.30
CA ALA A 15 -2.79 16.89 3.54
C ALA A 15 -2.33 17.67 4.78
N TYR A 16 -1.14 17.33 5.28
CA TYR A 16 -0.41 18.18 6.21
C TYR A 16 0.90 18.67 5.58
N LEU A 17 1.31 19.88 5.95
CA LEU A 17 2.57 20.48 5.54
C LEU A 17 3.40 20.82 6.76
N LEU A 18 4.71 20.65 6.65
CA LEU A 18 5.69 21.17 7.59
C LEU A 18 6.26 22.46 7.01
N HIS A 19 6.16 23.55 7.76
CA HIS A 19 6.65 24.87 7.39
C HIS A 19 7.82 25.28 8.29
N ASP A 20 8.97 25.53 7.68
CA ASP A 20 10.12 26.17 8.32
C ASP A 20 9.99 27.69 8.13
N ALA A 21 9.65 28.39 9.21
CA ALA A 21 9.48 29.84 9.20
C ALA A 21 10.80 30.60 9.01
N ALA A 22 11.94 30.00 9.36
CA ALA A 22 13.25 30.62 9.22
C ALA A 22 13.77 30.52 7.78
N ALA A 23 13.62 29.36 7.16
CA ALA A 23 14.00 29.15 5.76
C ALA A 23 12.93 29.59 4.75
N ASN A 24 11.70 29.84 5.22
CA ASN A 24 10.51 30.10 4.39
C ASN A 24 10.26 28.98 3.35
N VAL A 25 10.31 27.73 3.81
CA VAL A 25 10.10 26.54 2.99
C VAL A 25 8.94 25.73 3.56
N GLU A 26 8.14 25.16 2.67
CA GLU A 26 7.07 24.21 3.00
C GLU A 26 7.34 22.87 2.31
N GLY A 27 7.05 21.78 3.01
CA GLY A 27 7.07 20.42 2.46
C GLY A 27 5.85 19.64 2.92
N TYR A 28 5.35 18.74 2.07
CA TYR A 28 4.28 17.83 2.48
C TYR A 28 4.81 16.80 3.46
N ILE A 29 4.04 16.55 4.52
CA ILE A 29 4.31 15.49 5.49
C ILE A 29 3.87 14.16 4.86
N THR A 30 4.81 13.24 4.73
CA THR A 30 4.57 11.87 4.26
C THR A 30 4.83 10.81 5.34
N ASN A 31 5.55 11.16 6.42
CA ASN A 31 5.72 10.34 7.61
C ASN A 31 4.88 10.89 8.76
N TYR A 32 4.01 10.05 9.33
CA TYR A 32 3.06 10.42 10.39
C TYR A 32 3.49 9.90 11.78
N ASP A 33 4.77 9.56 11.97
CA ASP A 33 5.30 9.18 13.27
C ASP A 33 5.15 10.32 14.30
N ALA A 34 4.49 10.02 15.41
CA ALA A 34 4.14 11.03 16.41
C ALA A 34 5.38 11.63 17.11
N ALA A 35 6.45 10.86 17.31
CA ALA A 35 7.65 11.34 17.97
C ALA A 35 8.47 12.25 17.05
N GLU A 36 8.56 11.91 15.75
CA GLU A 36 9.22 12.76 14.75
C GLU A 36 8.47 14.09 14.57
N LEU A 37 7.14 14.05 14.47
CA LEU A 37 6.32 15.26 14.34
C LEU A 37 6.42 16.17 15.57
N GLN A 38 6.42 15.59 16.78
CA GLN A 38 6.63 16.37 18.00
C GLN A 38 8.04 16.97 18.04
N GLY A 39 9.06 16.20 17.65
CA GLY A 39 10.43 16.71 17.57
C GLY A 39 10.58 17.88 16.59
N ALA A 40 9.87 17.86 15.46
CA ALA A 40 9.86 18.96 14.50
C ALA A 40 9.16 20.21 15.08
N GLU A 41 8.01 20.04 15.73
CA GLU A 41 7.29 21.14 16.40
C GLU A 41 8.13 21.76 17.52
N ASP A 42 8.79 20.94 18.34
CA ASP A 42 9.69 21.36 19.42
C ASP A 42 10.92 22.11 18.88
N ALA A 43 11.37 21.76 17.68
CA ALA A 43 12.44 22.46 16.94
C ALA A 43 11.96 23.79 16.32
N GLY A 44 10.68 24.16 16.48
CA GLY A 44 10.11 25.42 16.01
C GLY A 44 9.44 25.35 14.63
N MET A 45 9.31 24.16 14.04
CA MET A 45 8.58 23.98 12.79
C MET A 45 7.07 24.18 13.02
N VAL A 46 6.39 24.68 12.00
CA VAL A 46 4.95 24.91 12.01
C VAL A 46 4.27 23.80 11.22
N ILE A 47 3.32 23.10 11.82
CA ILE A 47 2.50 22.12 11.08
C ILE A 47 1.21 22.79 10.62
N LEU A 48 0.89 22.63 9.33
CA LEU A 48 -0.31 23.14 8.69
C LEU A 48 -1.18 21.97 8.23
N ALA A 49 -2.46 21.98 8.56
CA ALA A 49 -3.45 21.15 7.90
C ALA A 49 -3.96 21.88 6.65
N GLU A 50 -3.86 21.27 5.47
CA GLU A 50 -4.51 21.72 4.23
C GLU A 50 -5.83 20.95 4.07
N TYR A 51 -6.92 21.69 3.98
CA TYR A 51 -8.27 21.13 3.80
C TYR A 51 -8.63 20.96 2.32
N SER A 52 -9.69 20.21 2.04
CA SER A 52 -10.23 19.95 0.70
C SER A 52 -10.59 21.21 -0.09
N ASP A 53 -10.95 22.30 0.60
CA ASP A 53 -11.25 23.62 0.04
C ASP A 53 -10.01 24.52 -0.14
N LYS A 54 -8.80 23.98 0.06
CA LYS A 54 -7.50 24.68 0.03
C LYS A 54 -7.28 25.69 1.15
N SER A 55 -8.18 25.78 2.14
CA SER A 55 -7.89 26.51 3.38
C SER A 55 -6.78 25.81 4.16
N ARG A 56 -6.03 26.58 4.94
CA ARG A 56 -4.93 26.09 5.78
C ARG A 56 -5.09 26.56 7.21
N GLU A 57 -4.77 25.70 8.15
CA GLU A 57 -4.81 25.99 9.58
C GLU A 57 -3.57 25.43 10.28
N ARG A 58 -3.02 26.19 11.23
CA ARG A 58 -1.96 25.68 12.09
C ARG A 58 -2.53 24.69 13.08
N VAL A 59 -1.94 23.50 13.12
CA VAL A 59 -2.32 22.42 14.03
C VAL A 59 -1.15 22.03 14.90
N LYS A 60 -1.42 21.31 15.99
CA LYS A 60 -0.38 20.73 16.84
C LYS A 60 0.07 19.38 16.31
N ALA A 61 1.33 19.02 16.57
CA ALA A 61 1.85 17.69 16.25
C ALA A 61 0.98 16.56 16.85
N SER A 62 0.46 16.75 18.07
CA SER A 62 -0.43 15.79 18.75
C SER A 62 -1.70 15.45 17.97
N ASP A 63 -2.17 16.37 17.15
CA ASP A 63 -3.45 16.33 16.43
C ASP A 63 -3.28 15.84 14.99
N VAL A 64 -2.03 15.66 14.53
CA VAL A 64 -1.73 15.14 13.20
C VAL A 64 -1.97 13.65 13.17
N ARG A 65 -2.83 13.22 12.25
CA ARG A 65 -3.05 11.82 11.90
C ARG A 65 -3.03 11.72 10.39
N GLU A 66 -2.61 10.58 9.87
CA GLU A 66 -2.66 10.35 8.43
C GLU A 66 -4.07 10.65 7.89
N PRO A 67 -4.22 11.55 6.90
CA PRO A 67 -5.51 11.85 6.33
C PRO A 67 -6.14 10.60 5.72
N LYS A 68 -7.37 10.30 6.13
CA LYS A 68 -8.24 9.30 5.50
C LYS A 68 -9.37 10.00 4.76
N PRO A 69 -9.12 10.51 3.54
CA PRO A 69 -10.14 11.25 2.81
C PRO A 69 -11.32 10.32 2.51
N THR A 70 -12.52 10.76 2.86
CA THR A 70 -13.76 10.07 2.50
C THR A 70 -14.57 10.95 1.55
N ALA A 71 -15.11 10.36 0.48
CA ALA A 71 -16.04 11.01 -0.43
C ALA A 71 -17.41 10.35 -0.28
N ASN A 72 -18.42 11.09 0.20
CA ASN A 72 -19.77 10.56 0.45
C ASN A 72 -19.78 9.32 1.37
N GLY A 73 -18.87 9.26 2.35
CA GLY A 73 -18.74 8.11 3.26
C GLY A 73 -17.96 6.91 2.68
N ILE A 74 -17.42 7.05 1.46
CA ILE A 74 -16.52 6.06 0.83
C ILE A 74 -15.08 6.50 1.10
N GLU A 75 -14.27 5.65 1.74
CA GLU A 75 -12.83 5.89 1.89
C GLU A 75 -12.15 5.87 0.52
N LEU A 76 -11.39 6.94 0.22
CA LEU A 76 -10.62 7.03 -1.00
C LEU A 76 -9.26 6.38 -0.78
N VAL A 77 -8.98 5.33 -1.55
CA VAL A 77 -7.65 4.71 -1.62
C VAL A 77 -6.66 5.59 -2.37
N LYS A 78 -5.41 5.58 -1.92
CA LYS A 78 -4.31 6.26 -2.60
C LYS A 78 -3.82 5.40 -3.76
N ALA A 79 -3.09 6.01 -4.70
CA ALA A 79 -2.49 5.28 -5.81
C ALA A 79 -1.50 4.20 -5.34
N GLU A 80 -0.74 4.49 -4.29
CA GLU A 80 0.21 3.55 -3.66
C GLU A 80 -0.47 2.27 -3.12
N ASP A 81 -1.70 2.37 -2.58
CA ASP A 81 -2.50 1.20 -2.18
C ASP A 81 -2.83 0.29 -3.37
N VAL A 82 -3.05 0.89 -4.56
CA VAL A 82 -3.35 0.16 -5.79
C VAL A 82 -2.08 -0.48 -6.33
N ASP A 83 -0.94 0.20 -6.26
CA ASP A 83 0.34 -0.33 -6.70
C ASP A 83 0.75 -1.57 -5.89
N GLU A 84 0.62 -1.53 -4.55
CA GLU A 84 0.91 -2.68 -3.68
C GLU A 84 -0.02 -3.88 -3.98
N LEU A 85 -1.31 -3.61 -4.21
CA LEU A 85 -2.25 -4.66 -4.62
C LEU A 85 -1.86 -5.29 -5.96
N MET A 86 -1.47 -4.46 -6.94
CA MET A 86 -1.09 -4.94 -8.27
C MET A 86 0.23 -5.73 -8.23
N GLU A 87 1.21 -5.31 -7.42
CA GLU A 87 2.45 -6.04 -7.19
C GLU A 87 2.16 -7.42 -6.57
N ALA A 88 1.33 -7.49 -5.53
CA ALA A 88 0.95 -8.76 -4.91
C ALA A 88 0.18 -9.70 -5.86
N VAL A 89 -0.61 -9.15 -6.79
CA VAL A 89 -1.27 -9.94 -7.84
C VAL A 89 -0.24 -10.50 -8.82
N ILE A 90 0.74 -9.70 -9.22
CA ILE A 90 1.83 -10.13 -10.11
C ILE A 90 2.64 -11.26 -9.45
N ASP A 91 2.99 -11.13 -8.18
CA ASP A 91 3.73 -12.15 -7.42
C ASP A 91 3.01 -13.52 -7.42
N VAL A 92 1.68 -13.51 -7.29
CA VAL A 92 0.87 -14.74 -7.38
C VAL A 92 0.96 -15.36 -8.77
N PHE A 93 0.88 -14.55 -9.83
CA PHE A 93 0.99 -15.04 -11.21
C PHE A 93 2.40 -15.52 -11.56
N ASP A 94 3.44 -14.86 -11.06
CA ASP A 94 4.83 -15.27 -11.25
C ASP A 94 5.10 -16.59 -10.53
N ALA A 95 4.60 -16.75 -9.30
CA ALA A 95 4.67 -18.02 -8.58
C ALA A 95 3.91 -19.14 -9.30
N LEU A 96 2.73 -18.84 -9.86
CA LEU A 96 1.95 -19.80 -10.66
C LEU A 96 2.67 -20.16 -11.97
N ALA A 97 3.29 -19.20 -12.64
CA ALA A 97 4.05 -19.43 -13.85
C ALA A 97 5.28 -20.31 -13.57
N ALA A 98 5.96 -20.09 -12.44
CA ALA A 98 7.06 -20.94 -11.99
C ALA A 98 6.62 -22.37 -11.69
N GLU A 99 5.42 -22.58 -11.14
CA GLU A 99 4.83 -23.92 -10.93
C GLU A 99 4.53 -24.61 -12.27
N LEU A 100 3.87 -23.92 -13.20
CA LEU A 100 3.32 -24.51 -14.44
C LEU A 100 4.35 -24.64 -15.56
N PHE A 101 5.35 -23.76 -15.61
CA PHE A 101 6.27 -23.62 -16.73
C PHE A 101 7.75 -23.75 -16.33
N SER A 102 8.04 -24.27 -15.13
CA SER A 102 9.42 -24.61 -14.76
C SER A 102 10.05 -25.51 -15.83
N PRO A 103 11.28 -25.25 -16.30
CA PRO A 103 11.88 -25.97 -17.42
C PRO A 103 12.26 -27.43 -17.12
N VAL A 104 11.75 -28.03 -16.04
CA VAL A 104 11.94 -29.44 -15.71
C VAL A 104 10.65 -30.18 -16.06
N LEU A 105 10.75 -31.19 -16.92
CA LEU A 105 9.69 -32.10 -17.39
C LEU A 105 9.01 -31.77 -18.74
N SER A 106 9.81 -31.38 -19.74
CA SER A 106 9.47 -31.67 -21.13
C SER A 106 10.53 -32.54 -21.82
N VAL A 107 10.82 -33.71 -21.24
CA VAL A 107 11.26 -34.89 -22.00
C VAL A 107 10.71 -36.15 -21.30
N SER A 108 9.49 -36.53 -21.67
CA SER A 108 9.14 -37.94 -21.70
C SER A 108 9.72 -38.53 -22.99
N SER A 109 10.87 -39.22 -22.91
CA SER A 109 11.28 -40.15 -23.94
C SER A 109 11.78 -41.46 -23.33
N VAL A 110 10.89 -42.45 -23.45
CA VAL A 110 11.08 -43.91 -23.50
C VAL A 110 12.55 -44.39 -23.57
N SER A 111 13.09 -44.94 -22.48
CA SER A 111 13.68 -46.30 -22.42
C SER A 111 14.53 -46.59 -21.18
N ALA A 112 14.38 -47.84 -20.73
CA ALA A 112 15.02 -48.63 -19.68
C ALA A 112 16.46 -48.29 -19.22
N THR A 113 16.64 -48.35 -17.89
CA THR A 113 17.66 -49.08 -17.10
C THR A 113 18.30 -48.23 -15.99
N ALA A 114 17.96 -48.59 -14.75
CA ALA A 114 18.64 -48.38 -13.45
C ALA A 114 19.55 -47.14 -13.24
N VAL A 115 19.13 -46.26 -12.32
CA VAL A 115 19.92 -45.82 -11.15
C VAL A 115 18.98 -45.14 -10.14
N SER A 116 19.22 -45.44 -8.87
CA SER A 116 18.50 -44.98 -7.69
C SER A 116 18.59 -43.46 -7.48
N GLY A 117 17.44 -42.80 -7.41
CA GLY A 117 17.25 -41.41 -6.99
C GLY A 117 15.86 -40.93 -7.44
N GLY A 118 14.91 -40.86 -6.52
CA GLY A 118 13.50 -40.53 -6.82
C GLY A 118 13.31 -39.14 -7.43
N PRO A 119 12.15 -38.86 -8.05
CA PRO A 119 11.89 -37.61 -8.76
C PRO A 119 11.98 -36.39 -7.83
N ASP A 120 12.38 -35.26 -8.42
CA ASP A 120 12.62 -33.91 -7.89
C ASP A 120 11.53 -33.30 -6.98
N THR A 121 11.18 -34.00 -5.91
CA THR A 121 10.17 -33.62 -4.92
C THR A 121 10.56 -32.35 -4.14
N ALA A 122 11.85 -32.00 -4.12
CA ALA A 122 12.34 -30.80 -3.47
C ALA A 122 12.04 -29.51 -4.25
N GLY A 123 12.04 -29.56 -5.60
CA GLY A 123 11.78 -28.39 -6.45
C GLY A 123 10.29 -28.06 -6.53
N GLU A 124 9.46 -29.10 -6.73
CA GLU A 124 8.00 -28.98 -6.80
C GLU A 124 7.40 -28.55 -5.44
N ALA A 125 7.91 -29.09 -4.33
CA ALA A 125 7.52 -28.64 -2.99
C ALA A 125 7.99 -27.21 -2.67
N SER A 126 8.97 -26.66 -3.39
CA SER A 126 9.42 -25.28 -3.23
C SER A 126 8.51 -24.30 -3.98
N ALA A 127 8.11 -24.62 -5.20
CA ALA A 127 7.23 -23.77 -6.01
C ALA A 127 5.82 -23.64 -5.39
N ALA A 128 5.25 -24.76 -4.92
CA ALA A 128 3.93 -24.76 -4.29
C ALA A 128 3.91 -23.94 -2.98
N ARG A 129 5.02 -23.91 -2.24
CA ARG A 129 5.17 -23.06 -1.04
C ARG A 129 5.25 -21.59 -1.39
N THR A 130 5.98 -21.23 -2.45
CA THR A 130 6.07 -19.84 -2.92
C THR A 130 4.71 -19.33 -3.37
N PHE A 131 3.96 -20.13 -4.14
CA PHE A 131 2.59 -19.80 -4.55
C PHE A 131 1.67 -19.63 -3.34
N ALA A 132 1.72 -20.56 -2.39
CA ALA A 132 0.91 -20.47 -1.17
C ALA A 132 1.23 -19.21 -0.34
N ALA A 133 2.50 -18.82 -0.27
CA ALA A 133 2.94 -17.61 0.43
C ALA A 133 2.46 -16.33 -0.28
N ALA A 134 2.64 -16.23 -1.59
CA ALA A 134 2.16 -15.09 -2.38
C ALA A 134 0.63 -14.94 -2.29
N LEU A 135 -0.11 -16.05 -2.37
CA LEU A 135 -1.56 -16.04 -2.22
C LEU A 135 -2.00 -15.62 -0.81
N ALA A 136 -1.27 -16.01 0.23
CA ALA A 136 -1.53 -15.58 1.59
C ALA A 136 -1.30 -14.06 1.75
N ALA A 137 -0.23 -13.52 1.17
CA ALA A 137 0.05 -12.09 1.16
C ALA A 137 -1.07 -11.29 0.46
N LEU A 138 -1.49 -11.71 -0.74
CA LEU A 138 -2.61 -11.07 -1.46
C LEU A 138 -3.92 -11.12 -0.65
N LYS A 139 -4.21 -12.25 0.00
CA LYS A 139 -5.40 -12.38 0.87
C LYS A 139 -5.33 -11.47 2.08
N SER A 140 -4.16 -11.29 2.67
CA SER A 140 -3.96 -10.34 3.76
C SER A 140 -4.29 -8.92 3.30
N ILE A 141 -3.79 -8.49 2.15
CA ILE A 141 -4.07 -7.15 1.60
C ILE A 141 -5.57 -6.96 1.35
N VAL A 142 -6.21 -7.93 0.68
CA VAL A 142 -7.61 -7.82 0.24
C VAL A 142 -8.62 -7.99 1.38
N TYR A 143 -8.40 -8.91 2.30
CA TYR A 143 -9.40 -9.28 3.32
C TYR A 143 -9.05 -8.75 4.72
N GLU A 144 -7.78 -8.67 5.07
CA GLU A 144 -7.35 -8.17 6.38
C GLU A 144 -7.05 -6.66 6.32
N GLY A 145 -6.49 -6.19 5.21
CA GLY A 145 -6.42 -4.76 4.88
C GLY A 145 -7.79 -4.11 4.73
N ALA A 146 -8.82 -4.87 4.35
CA ALA A 146 -10.22 -4.44 4.36
C ALA A 146 -10.91 -4.56 5.74
N ALA A 147 -10.32 -5.28 6.71
CA ALA A 147 -10.88 -5.45 8.05
C ALA A 147 -10.39 -4.40 9.06
N ILE A 148 -9.35 -3.64 8.72
CA ILE A 148 -8.83 -2.49 9.49
C ILE A 148 -9.27 -1.14 8.86
N ARG A 149 -9.95 -1.18 7.70
CA ARG A 149 -10.50 -0.01 7.00
C ARG A 149 -11.97 0.21 7.37
#